data_AF-A0A2V8HGG6-F1
#
_entry.id   AF-A0A2V8HGG6-F1
#
_cell.length_a   1.000
_cell.length_b   1.000
_cell.length_c   1.000
_cell.angle_alpha   90.00
_cell.angle_beta   90.00
_cell.angle_gamma   90.00
#
_symmetry.space_group_name_H-M   'P 1'
#
loop_
_entity.id
_entity.type
_entity.pdbx_description
1 polymer ?
#
loop_
_entity_poly.entity_id
_entity_poly.type
_entity_poly.pdbx_seq_one_letter_code
_entity_poly.pdbx_strand_id
1 'polypeptide(L)'
;MSRDHDVRLKPDTTRRRLIMTGLSGIAGATGLAVAAKLADRYGLIPPDHGGVYGAGETLTYASQRLLTRRGSRAREFSRSQISKVAPVNGAVPSSSDYRALLT
;
A
#
# COMPACT_ATOMS: atom_id res chain seq x y z
N MET A 1 35.46 -19.29 -39.15
CA MET A 1 35.11 -18.07 -39.91
C MET A 1 33.69 -17.68 -39.49
N SER A 2 33.60 -16.63 -38.67
CA SER A 2 32.39 -16.17 -37.98
C SER A 2 31.38 -15.61 -38.97
N ARG A 3 30.09 -15.94 -38.80
CA ARG A 3 28.99 -15.10 -39.28
C ARG A 3 28.24 -14.62 -38.05
N ASP A 4 28.47 -13.36 -37.73
CA ASP A 4 27.75 -12.61 -36.73
C ASP A 4 26.29 -12.49 -37.17
N HIS A 5 25.41 -13.23 -36.52
CA HIS A 5 24.00 -12.88 -36.48
C HIS A 5 23.85 -11.82 -35.38
N ASP A 6 23.86 -10.55 -35.80
CA ASP A 6 23.45 -9.41 -34.99
C ASP A 6 21.97 -9.58 -34.61
N VAL A 7 21.73 -10.34 -33.55
CA VAL A 7 20.45 -10.33 -32.85
C VAL A 7 20.40 -9.00 -32.12
N ARG A 8 19.90 -7.98 -32.82
CA ARG A 8 19.58 -6.66 -32.28
C ARG A 8 18.93 -6.84 -30.90
N LEU A 9 19.72 -6.61 -29.85
CA LEU A 9 19.27 -6.73 -28.47
C LEU A 9 18.09 -5.78 -28.29
N LYS A 10 16.90 -6.35 -28.12
CA LYS A 10 15.74 -5.61 -27.64
C LYS A 10 16.21 -4.96 -26.33
N PRO A 11 16.08 -3.63 -26.15
CA PRO A 11 16.59 -2.99 -24.95
C PRO A 11 16.00 -3.71 -23.76
N ASP A 12 16.85 -4.28 -22.90
CA ASP A 12 16.41 -5.00 -21.73
C ASP A 12 15.47 -4.10 -20.94
N THR A 13 14.21 -4.52 -20.86
CA THR A 13 13.15 -3.76 -20.21
C THR A 13 13.36 -3.85 -18.71
N THR A 14 14.34 -3.10 -18.19
CA THR A 14 14.61 -3.03 -16.76
C THR A 14 13.44 -2.33 -16.06
N ARG A 15 13.06 -2.78 -14.86
CA ARG A 15 12.04 -2.13 -14.02
C ARG A 15 12.18 -0.60 -13.97
N ARG A 16 13.41 -0.11 -13.81
CA ARG A 16 13.72 1.32 -13.80
C ARG A 16 13.35 2.03 -15.10
N ARG A 17 13.60 1.39 -16.24
CA ARG A 17 13.29 1.94 -17.55
C ARG A 17 11.77 1.99 -17.77
N LEU A 18 11.03 0.95 -17.36
CA LEU A 18 9.56 0.97 -17.37
C LEU A 18 8.99 2.12 -16.52
N ILE A 19 9.47 2.29 -15.28
CA ILE A 19 9.03 3.37 -14.39
C ILE A 19 9.35 4.74 -15.02
N MET A 20 10.56 4.92 -15.53
CA MET A 20 10.97 6.19 -16.16
C MET A 20 10.14 6.52 -17.40
N THR A 21 9.88 5.53 -18.25
CA THR A 21 9.10 5.75 -19.49
C THR A 21 7.63 6.08 -19.17
N GLY A 22 7.06 5.42 -18.16
CA GLY A 22 5.71 5.73 -17.67
C GLY A 22 5.59 7.12 -17.04
N LEU A 23 6.61 7.55 -16.29
CA LEU A 23 6.64 8.87 -15.67
C LEU A 23 6.82 10.00 -16.70
N SER A 24 7.68 9.79 -17.71
CA SER A 24 7.90 10.78 -18.77
C SER A 24 6.68 10.99 -19.66
N GLY A 25 5.82 9.96 -19.83
CA GLY A 25 4.61 10.07 -20.66
C GLY A 25 3.49 10.93 -20.06
N ILE A 26 3.56 11.23 -18.76
CA ILE A 26 2.51 11.96 -18.01
C ILE A 26 2.99 13.38 -17.63
N ALA A 27 4.24 13.73 -17.94
CA ALA A 27 4.88 14.99 -17.52
C ALA A 27 4.25 16.23 -18.19
N GLY A 28 3.19 16.75 -17.59
CA GLY A 28 2.55 18.01 -17.94
C GLY A 28 1.50 18.42 -16.89
N ALA A 29 1.26 19.73 -16.73
CA ALA A 29 0.30 20.24 -15.74
C ALA A 29 -1.12 19.66 -15.94
N THR A 30 -1.50 19.39 -17.19
CA THR A 30 -2.77 18.74 -17.55
C THR A 30 -2.83 17.28 -17.11
N GLY A 31 -1.72 16.53 -17.24
CA GLY A 31 -1.62 15.15 -16.78
C GLY A 31 -1.76 15.03 -15.26
N LEU A 32 -1.13 15.94 -14.52
CA LEU A 32 -1.24 16.03 -13.06
C LEU A 32 -2.67 16.40 -12.62
N ALA A 33 -3.32 17.35 -13.30
CA ALA A 33 -4.69 17.74 -12.98
C ALA A 33 -5.69 16.59 -13.21
N VAL A 34 -5.54 15.84 -14.30
CA VAL A 34 -6.36 14.66 -14.57
C VAL A 34 -6.09 13.56 -13.54
N ALA A 35 -4.83 13.31 -13.19
CA ALA A 35 -4.47 12.34 -12.16
C ALA A 35 -5.07 12.72 -10.80
N ALA A 36 -5.02 14.00 -10.41
CA ALA A 36 -5.63 14.50 -9.17
C ALA A 36 -7.15 14.31 -9.19
N LYS A 37 -7.83 14.67 -10.28
CA LYS A 37 -9.28 14.48 -10.42
C LYS A 37 -9.69 13.00 -10.35
N LEU A 38 -8.87 12.12 -10.93
CA LEU A 38 -9.11 10.68 -10.90
C LEU A 38 -8.87 10.11 -9.50
N ALA A 39 -7.79 10.53 -8.83
CA ALA A 39 -7.47 10.16 -7.47
C ALA A 39 -8.58 10.59 -6.50
N ASP A 40 -9.07 11.82 -6.63
CA ASP A 40 -10.20 12.33 -5.85
C ASP A 40 -11.48 11.49 -6.07
N ARG A 41 -11.84 11.24 -7.34
CA ARG A 41 -13.01 10.42 -7.69
C ARG A 41 -12.97 9.01 -7.08
N TYR A 42 -11.78 8.40 -7.01
CA TYR A 42 -11.62 7.06 -6.46
C TYR A 42 -11.31 7.06 -4.94
N GLY A 43 -11.31 8.23 -4.30
CA GLY A 43 -10.99 8.39 -2.88
C GLY A 43 -9.58 7.91 -2.55
N LEU A 44 -8.61 8.28 -3.39
CA LEU A 44 -7.18 7.99 -3.24
C LEU A 44 -6.39 9.19 -2.68
N ILE A 45 -7.06 10.32 -2.43
CA ILE A 45 -6.47 11.48 -1.76
C ILE A 45 -6.81 11.40 -0.27
N PRO A 46 -5.81 11.41 0.64
CA PRO A 46 -6.06 11.39 2.07
C PRO A 46 -6.65 12.74 2.53
N PRO A 47 -7.51 12.74 3.56
CA PRO A 47 -8.14 13.97 4.06
C PRO A 47 -7.14 14.99 4.64
N ASP A 48 -5.93 14.54 4.98
CA ASP A 48 -4.86 15.27 5.64
C ASP A 48 -3.66 15.64 4.74
N HIS A 49 -3.77 15.50 3.41
CA HIS A 49 -2.70 15.72 2.42
C HIS A 49 -2.17 17.17 2.26
N GLY A 50 -2.58 18.12 3.10
CA GLY A 50 -2.28 19.55 2.95
C GLY A 50 -0.88 19.99 3.38
N GLY A 51 -0.05 19.06 3.88
CA GLY A 51 1.29 19.34 4.41
C GLY A 51 2.41 19.34 3.37
N VAL A 52 3.63 19.68 3.81
CA VAL A 52 4.87 19.61 3.00
C VAL A 52 5.12 18.20 2.45
N TYR A 53 4.64 17.18 3.17
CA TYR A 53 4.74 15.76 2.78
C TYR A 53 3.48 15.25 2.06
N GLY A 54 2.54 16.11 1.70
CA GLY A 54 1.23 15.77 1.16
C GLY A 54 1.24 14.85 -0.06
N ALA A 55 2.21 15.03 -0.96
CA ALA A 55 2.38 14.13 -2.11
C ALA A 55 2.79 12.71 -1.68
N GLY A 56 3.65 12.60 -0.66
CA GLY A 56 4.07 11.32 -0.09
C GLY A 56 2.98 10.65 0.73
N GLU A 57 2.22 11.42 1.50
CA GLU A 57 1.02 10.95 2.21
C GLU A 57 -0.03 10.43 1.21
N THR A 58 -0.27 11.17 0.13
CA THR A 58 -1.18 10.76 -0.95
C THR A 58 -0.72 9.46 -1.60
N LEU A 59 0.56 9.33 -1.93
CA LEU A 59 1.09 8.11 -2.51
C LEU A 59 0.92 6.91 -1.56
N THR A 60 1.28 7.08 -0.29
CA THR A 60 1.19 6.03 0.73
C THR A 60 -0.25 5.58 0.92
N TYR A 61 -1.17 6.53 1.11
CA TYR A 61 -2.59 6.27 1.27
C TYR A 61 -3.20 5.58 0.05
N ALA A 62 -2.93 6.10 -1.16
CA ALA A 62 -3.42 5.53 -2.41
C ALA A 62 -2.91 4.10 -2.61
N SER A 63 -1.61 3.87 -2.39
CA SER A 63 -1.00 2.54 -2.49
C SER A 63 -1.64 1.56 -1.51
N GLN A 64 -1.78 1.94 -0.24
CA GLN A 64 -2.43 1.10 0.75
C GLN A 64 -3.85 0.76 0.31
N ARG A 65 -4.65 1.75 -0.08
CA ARG A 65 -6.05 1.55 -0.48
C ARG A 65 -6.17 0.67 -1.73
N LEU A 66 -5.31 0.84 -2.73
CA LEU A 66 -5.31 0.00 -3.93
C LEU A 66 -4.96 -1.45 -3.62
N LEU A 67 -3.94 -1.67 -2.79
CA LEU A 67 -3.46 -3.01 -2.44
C LEU A 67 -4.42 -3.74 -1.50
N THR A 68 -5.06 -3.04 -0.57
CA THR A 68 -5.97 -3.66 0.42
C THR A 68 -7.43 -3.72 -0.04
N ARG A 69 -7.81 -3.05 -1.14
CA ARG A 69 -9.21 -2.97 -1.61
C ARG A 69 -9.87 -4.33 -1.83
N ARG A 70 -9.13 -5.30 -2.39
CA ARG A 70 -9.68 -6.63 -2.73
C ARG A 70 -9.55 -7.65 -1.59
N GLY A 71 -9.01 -7.23 -0.44
CA GLY A 71 -8.81 -8.09 0.70
C GLY A 71 -7.50 -7.74 1.40
N SER A 72 -7.60 -7.01 2.50
CA SER A 72 -6.54 -7.03 3.50
C SER A 72 -6.46 -8.47 4.01
N ARG A 73 -5.35 -9.16 3.70
CA ARG A 73 -5.08 -10.52 4.19
C ARG A 73 -4.96 -10.58 5.71
N ALA A 74 -5.24 -9.53 6.47
CA ALA A 74 -5.34 -9.56 7.93
C ALA A 74 -6.29 -10.67 8.48
N ARG A 75 -7.12 -11.30 7.64
CA ARG A 75 -7.87 -12.51 7.95
C ARG A 75 -7.31 -13.74 7.23
N GLU A 76 -6.05 -14.11 7.52
CA GLU A 76 -5.48 -15.38 7.05
C GLU A 76 -6.09 -16.59 7.75
N PHE A 77 -6.70 -16.36 8.92
CA PHE A 77 -7.38 -17.36 9.72
C PHE A 77 -8.90 -17.19 9.62
N SER A 78 -9.59 -18.28 9.33
CA SER A 78 -11.04 -18.36 9.44
C SER A 78 -11.48 -18.17 10.90
N ARG A 79 -12.73 -17.75 11.13
CA ARG A 79 -13.25 -17.54 12.50
C ARG A 79 -13.15 -18.80 13.38
N SER A 80 -13.19 -19.99 12.80
CA SER A 80 -13.02 -21.26 13.54
C SER A 80 -11.56 -21.55 13.93
N GLN A 81 -10.59 -20.90 13.29
CA GLN A 81 -9.15 -21.04 13.60
C GLN A 81 -8.66 -20.01 14.62
N ILE A 82 -9.44 -18.96 14.89
CA ILE A 82 -9.13 -17.98 15.92
C ILE A 82 -9.56 -18.57 17.27
N SER A 83 -8.63 -18.64 18.23
CA SER A 83 -8.96 -19.07 19.59
C SER A 83 -10.09 -18.21 20.16
N LYS A 84 -11.14 -18.85 20.69
CA LYS A 84 -12.26 -18.15 21.36
C LYS A 84 -11.81 -17.41 22.63
N VAL A 85 -10.69 -17.85 23.19
CA VAL A 85 -10.09 -17.29 24.39
C VAL A 85 -8.77 -16.67 23.95
N ALA A 86 -8.60 -15.36 24.18
CA ALA A 86 -7.28 -14.76 24.05
C ALA A 86 -6.38 -15.45 25.08
N PRO A 87 -5.32 -16.17 24.68
CA PRO A 87 -4.41 -16.76 25.66
C PRO A 87 -3.74 -15.61 26.40
N VAL A 88 -4.23 -15.32 27.60
CA VAL A 88 -3.55 -14.44 28.54
C VAL A 88 -2.42 -15.27 29.12
N ASN A 89 -1.18 -14.89 28.82
CA ASN A 89 -0.04 -15.53 29.45
C ASN A 89 -0.05 -15.17 30.95
N GLY A 90 -0.23 -16.16 31.81
CA GLY A 90 -0.13 -16.02 33.26
C GLY A 90 -1.45 -16.03 34.01
N ALA A 91 -1.35 -16.10 35.35
CA ALA A 91 -2.50 -15.95 36.23
C ALA A 91 -3.07 -14.52 36.13
N VAL A 92 -4.38 -14.38 36.31
CA VAL A 92 -5.01 -13.06 36.43
C VAL A 92 -4.29 -12.23 37.49
N PRO A 93 -4.00 -10.94 37.24
CA PRO A 93 -3.39 -10.09 38.25
C PRO A 93 -4.23 -10.07 39.53
N SER A 94 -3.59 -10.26 40.69
CA SER A 94 -4.25 -10.26 42.00
C SER A 94 -4.38 -8.87 42.63
N SER A 95 -3.93 -7.82 41.94
CA SER A 95 -3.95 -6.45 42.44
C SER A 95 -5.38 -5.96 42.67
N SER A 96 -5.56 -5.10 43.70
CA SER A 96 -6.85 -4.46 44.02
C SER A 96 -7.42 -3.70 42.82
N ASP A 97 -6.55 -3.02 42.07
CA ASP A 97 -6.93 -2.15 40.95
C ASP A 97 -7.53 -2.97 39.81
N TYR A 98 -7.00 -4.17 39.54
CA TYR A 98 -7.53 -5.06 38.52
C TYR A 98 -8.90 -5.63 38.92
N ARG A 99 -9.10 -5.94 40.21
CA ARG A 99 -10.40 -6.45 40.72
C ARG A 99 -11.49 -5.39 40.65
N ALA A 100 -11.16 -4.12 40.88
CA ALA A 100 -12.10 -3.02 40.82
C ALA A 100 -12.72 -2.86 39.40
N LEU A 101 -11.96 -3.17 38.35
CA LEU A 101 -12.41 -3.09 36.95
C LEU A 101 -13.32 -4.26 36.51
N LEU A 102 -13.49 -5.30 37.34
CA LEU A 102 -14.32 -6.48 37.04
C LEU A 102 -15.72 -6.41 37.68
N THR A 103 -15.99 -5.39 38.49
CA THR A 103 -17.27 -5.10 39.15
C THR A 103 -18.07 -4.10 38.33
#